data_AF-A0AA39WPA4-F1
#
_entry.id   AF-A0AA39WPA4-F1
#
_cell.length_a   1.000
_cell.length_b   1.000
_cell.length_c   1.000
_cell.angle_alpha   90.00
_cell.angle_beta   90.00
_cell.angle_gamma   90.00
#
_symmetry.space_group_name_H-M   'P 1'
#
loop_
_entity.id
_entity.type
_entity.pdbx_description
1 polymer ?
#
loop_
_entity_poly.entity_id
_entity_poly.type
_entity_poly.pdbx_seq_one_letter_code
_entity_poly.pdbx_strand_id
1 'polypeptide(L)'
;MLPPFPSGCRLRTYLHLLQNMLISAPAHPPSDTMQPATSAAIRAVWEKVHSPKGFPFPSTIAALVELGVTRYRADYTAATVTAYLDGTGETDVAPLPAKHEGTSGKQWSLAGLREAIQNAQAGAGNYHDFSAAVVNAGVADYTTYIVGKKVVYNGVLGESHTEWFPGAKKD
;
A
#
# COMPACT_ATOMS: atom_id res chain seq x y z
N MET A 1 13.34 1.02 23.71
CA MET A 1 14.64 1.57 24.14
C MET A 1 15.49 1.70 22.88
N LEU A 2 15.66 2.92 22.37
CA LEU A 2 16.50 3.20 21.19
C LEU A 2 17.98 3.03 21.55
N PRO A 3 18.86 2.67 20.60
CA PRO A 3 20.28 2.58 20.88
C PRO A 3 20.82 3.95 21.35
N PRO A 4 21.78 3.98 22.28
CA PRO A 4 22.34 5.22 22.78
C PRO A 4 23.09 5.97 21.67
N PHE A 5 22.97 7.29 21.68
CA PHE A 5 23.71 8.18 20.78
C PHE A 5 25.22 7.98 20.94
N PRO A 6 25.98 7.88 19.82
CA PRO A 6 27.44 7.88 19.91
C PRO A 6 27.93 9.23 20.45
N SER A 7 28.67 9.17 21.55
CA SER A 7 29.20 10.33 22.26
C SER A 7 30.10 11.17 21.35
N GLY A 8 29.72 12.43 21.12
CA GLY A 8 30.57 13.42 20.44
C GLY A 8 29.94 14.12 19.24
N CYS A 9 28.80 13.65 18.72
CA CYS A 9 28.11 14.35 17.64
C CYS A 9 27.23 15.48 18.21
N ARG A 10 27.67 16.74 18.08
CA ARG A 10 26.85 17.89 18.48
C ARG A 10 25.55 17.87 17.67
N LEU A 11 24.39 18.01 18.32
CA LEU A 11 23.04 17.98 17.73
C LEU A 11 22.93 18.80 16.43
N ARG A 12 23.68 19.90 16.33
CA ARG A 12 23.78 20.77 15.14
C ARG A 12 24.38 20.09 13.89
N THR A 13 25.33 19.17 14.06
CA THR A 13 25.97 18.42 12.96
C THR A 13 25.03 17.34 12.40
N TYR A 14 24.25 16.68 13.27
CA TYR A 14 23.24 15.71 12.86
C TYR A 14 22.07 16.39 12.11
N LEU A 15 21.63 17.56 12.59
CA LEU A 15 20.65 18.39 11.88
C LEU A 15 21.19 18.91 10.53
N HIS A 16 22.46 19.30 10.42
CA HIS A 16 23.05 19.70 9.13
C HIS A 16 23.23 18.52 8.15
N LEU A 17 23.52 17.31 8.62
CA LEU A 17 23.56 16.11 7.78
C LEU A 17 22.17 15.77 7.23
N LEU A 18 21.12 15.89 8.05
CA LEU A 18 19.74 15.74 7.60
C LEU A 18 19.31 16.85 6.63
N GLN A 19 19.78 18.08 6.85
CA GLN A 19 19.47 19.22 5.99
C GLN A 19 20.25 19.20 4.65
N ASN A 20 21.44 18.60 4.61
CA ASN A 20 22.21 18.38 3.38
C ASN A 20 21.78 17.14 2.59
N MET A 21 21.15 16.13 3.22
CA MET A 21 20.50 15.03 2.49
C MET A 21 19.18 15.44 1.80
N LEU A 22 18.72 16.68 2.02
CA LEU A 22 17.54 17.25 1.37
C LEU A 22 17.87 18.14 0.16
N ILE A 23 19.15 18.28 -0.22
CA ILE A 23 19.57 19.14 -1.33
C ILE A 23 20.16 18.30 -2.46
N SER A 24 19.41 18.27 -3.57
CA SER A 24 19.75 17.76 -4.90
C SER A 24 19.56 16.25 -5.12
N ALA A 25 18.28 15.86 -5.28
CA ALA A 25 17.95 14.82 -6.25
C ALA A 25 18.05 15.46 -7.65
N PRO A 26 18.71 14.83 -8.64
CA PRO A 26 18.71 15.34 -10.00
C PRO A 26 17.27 15.37 -10.51
N ALA A 27 16.88 16.49 -11.13
CA ALA A 27 15.62 16.62 -11.83
C ALA A 27 15.55 15.57 -12.94
N HIS A 28 14.78 14.51 -12.72
CA HIS A 28 14.39 13.58 -13.78
C HIS A 28 13.45 14.34 -14.73
N PRO A 29 13.58 14.18 -16.05
CA PRO A 29 12.61 14.75 -16.97
C PRO A 29 11.24 14.09 -16.70
N PRO A 30 10.15 14.87 -16.53
CA PRO A 30 8.85 14.29 -16.22
C PRO A 30 8.29 13.64 -17.49
N SER A 31 8.33 12.32 -17.52
CA SER A 31 7.05 11.60 -17.67
C SER A 31 6.67 11.04 -16.31
N ASP A 32 6.61 11.92 -15.29
CA ASP A 32 6.18 11.57 -13.93
C ASP A 32 4.72 11.08 -13.90
N THR A 33 4.00 11.28 -15.00
CA THR A 33 2.60 10.88 -15.17
C THR A 33 2.53 9.69 -16.10
N MET A 34 1.94 8.61 -15.58
CA MET A 34 1.69 7.40 -16.36
C MET A 34 0.94 7.71 -17.65
N GLN A 35 1.27 6.98 -18.74
CA GLN A 35 0.57 7.11 -20.01
C GLN A 35 -0.96 7.06 -19.80
N PRO A 36 -1.75 7.99 -20.41
CA PRO A 36 -3.18 8.09 -20.15
C PRO A 36 -3.96 6.79 -20.41
N ALA A 37 -3.55 6.02 -21.43
CA ALA A 37 -4.16 4.74 -21.75
C ALA A 37 -3.91 3.69 -20.64
N THR A 38 -2.69 3.62 -20.11
CA THR A 38 -2.32 2.72 -19.02
C THR A 38 -3.03 3.12 -17.72
N SER A 39 -3.05 4.42 -17.38
CA SER A 39 -3.81 4.95 -16.24
C SER A 39 -5.30 4.60 -16.36
N ALA A 40 -5.92 4.79 -17.52
CA ALA A 40 -7.32 4.42 -17.75
C ALA A 40 -7.55 2.91 -17.60
N ALA A 41 -6.65 2.07 -18.09
CA ALA A 41 -6.74 0.62 -17.96
C ALA A 41 -6.62 0.17 -16.49
N ILE A 42 -5.69 0.75 -15.72
CA ILE A 42 -5.56 0.51 -14.28
C ILE A 42 -6.85 0.92 -13.55
N ARG A 43 -7.41 2.08 -13.86
CA ARG A 43 -8.67 2.55 -13.27
C ARG A 43 -9.85 1.62 -13.57
N ALA A 44 -9.92 1.05 -14.77
CA ALA A 44 -10.93 0.05 -15.10
C ALA A 44 -10.78 -1.24 -14.27
N VAL A 45 -9.56 -1.59 -13.83
CA VAL A 45 -9.35 -2.68 -12.85
C VAL A 45 -9.92 -2.27 -11.49
N TRP A 46 -9.64 -1.06 -11.01
CA TRP A 46 -10.16 -0.56 -9.74
C TRP A 46 -11.69 -0.47 -9.71
N GLU A 47 -12.32 -0.06 -10.80
CA GLU A 47 -13.78 -0.06 -10.92
C GLU A 47 -14.37 -1.46 -10.72
N LYS A 48 -13.73 -2.50 -11.27
CA LYS A 48 -14.16 -3.90 -11.05
C LYS A 48 -13.96 -4.31 -9.59
N VAL A 49 -12.78 -4.04 -9.02
CA VAL A 49 -12.43 -4.37 -7.63
C VAL A 49 -13.42 -3.77 -6.65
N HIS A 50 -13.77 -2.50 -6.86
CA HIS A 50 -14.64 -1.75 -5.96
C HIS A 50 -16.13 -1.84 -6.30
N SER A 51 -16.50 -2.54 -7.37
CA SER A 51 -17.91 -2.79 -7.68
C SER A 51 -18.55 -3.69 -6.61
N PRO A 52 -19.89 -3.66 -6.44
CA PRO A 52 -20.58 -4.59 -5.53
C PRO A 52 -20.31 -6.07 -5.83
N LYS A 53 -20.08 -6.41 -7.11
CA LYS A 53 -19.70 -7.75 -7.55
C LYS A 53 -18.29 -8.14 -7.11
N GLY A 54 -17.42 -7.16 -6.94
CA GLY A 54 -16.00 -7.33 -6.65
C GLY A 54 -15.20 -7.90 -7.82
N PHE A 55 -13.89 -7.94 -7.63
CA PHE A 55 -12.96 -8.61 -8.52
C PHE A 55 -11.96 -9.42 -7.68
N PRO A 56 -11.91 -10.76 -7.85
CA PRO A 56 -11.08 -11.62 -7.01
C PRO A 56 -9.62 -11.22 -7.04
N PHE A 57 -8.96 -11.28 -5.89
CA PHE A 57 -7.56 -10.87 -5.75
C PHE A 57 -6.61 -11.48 -6.80
N PRO A 58 -6.63 -12.80 -7.09
CA PRO A 58 -5.77 -13.36 -8.13
C PRO A 58 -6.00 -12.75 -9.51
N SER A 59 -7.25 -12.46 -9.87
CA SER A 59 -7.62 -11.82 -11.13
C SER A 59 -7.19 -10.36 -11.18
N THR A 60 -7.29 -9.65 -10.05
CA THR A 60 -6.77 -8.29 -9.89
C THR A 60 -5.27 -8.26 -10.13
N ILE A 61 -4.51 -9.16 -9.49
CA ILE A 61 -3.06 -9.25 -9.68
C ILE A 61 -2.71 -9.56 -11.13
N ALA A 62 -3.36 -10.53 -11.77
CA ALA A 62 -3.12 -10.87 -13.16
C ALA A 62 -3.30 -9.66 -14.10
N ALA A 63 -4.42 -8.95 -13.95
CA ALA A 63 -4.72 -7.76 -14.77
C ALA A 63 -3.70 -6.62 -14.55
N LEU A 64 -3.27 -6.40 -13.31
CA LEU A 64 -2.29 -5.35 -12.99
C LEU A 64 -0.88 -5.69 -13.52
N VAL A 65 -0.48 -6.97 -13.46
CA VAL A 65 0.80 -7.43 -14.02
C VAL A 65 0.86 -7.22 -15.53
N GLU A 66 -0.24 -7.49 -16.25
CA GLU A 66 -0.32 -7.23 -17.70
C GLU A 66 -0.12 -5.75 -18.05
N LEU A 67 -0.44 -4.85 -17.12
CA LEU A 67 -0.27 -3.40 -17.25
C LEU A 67 1.10 -2.89 -16.74
N GLY A 68 2.00 -3.79 -16.34
CA GLY A 68 3.34 -3.44 -15.84
C GLY A 68 3.39 -2.95 -14.39
N VAL A 69 2.30 -3.10 -13.63
CA VAL A 69 2.26 -2.73 -12.22
C VAL A 69 3.07 -3.73 -11.39
N THR A 70 4.04 -3.24 -10.64
CA THR A 70 4.90 -4.07 -9.76
C THR A 70 4.44 -4.05 -8.31
N ARG A 71 3.75 -2.99 -7.93
CA ARG A 71 3.29 -2.73 -6.57
C ARG A 71 2.09 -1.80 -6.62
N TYR A 72 1.20 -1.92 -5.65
CA TYR A 72 0.23 -0.87 -5.36
C TYR A 72 0.06 -0.69 -3.86
N ARG A 73 -0.32 0.53 -3.44
CA ARG A 73 -0.64 0.89 -2.06
C ARG A 73 -2.10 1.31 -1.99
N ALA A 74 -2.86 0.74 -1.08
CA ALA A 74 -4.15 1.28 -0.67
C ALA A 74 -3.95 2.04 0.64
N ASP A 75 -4.24 3.33 0.61
CA ASP A 75 -4.10 4.24 1.75
C ASP A 75 -5.50 4.64 2.23
N TYR A 76 -5.92 4.08 3.36
CA TYR A 76 -7.23 4.36 3.94
C TYR A 76 -7.27 5.71 4.66
N THR A 77 -6.12 6.27 4.99
CA THR A 77 -6.01 7.61 5.61
C THR A 77 -6.20 8.69 4.55
N ALA A 78 -5.56 8.55 3.39
CA ALA A 78 -5.71 9.45 2.25
C ALA A 78 -6.92 9.13 1.37
N ALA A 79 -7.55 7.97 1.57
CA ALA A 79 -8.60 7.40 0.71
C ALA A 79 -8.15 7.29 -0.76
N THR A 80 -6.95 6.76 -0.99
CA THR A 80 -6.37 6.59 -2.33
C THR A 80 -5.83 5.18 -2.55
N VAL A 81 -5.78 4.77 -3.82
CA VAL A 81 -4.99 3.64 -4.30
C VAL A 81 -3.94 4.17 -5.26
N THR A 82 -2.69 3.80 -5.05
CA THR A 82 -1.55 4.19 -5.88
C THR A 82 -0.93 2.96 -6.51
N ALA A 83 -0.93 2.86 -7.84
CA ALA A 83 -0.21 1.85 -8.60
C ALA A 83 1.17 2.36 -9.02
N TYR A 84 2.18 1.51 -8.97
CA TYR A 84 3.56 1.82 -9.34
C TYR A 84 4.02 0.90 -10.49
N LEU A 85 4.60 1.50 -11.53
CA LEU A 85 5.23 0.76 -12.64
C LEU A 85 6.73 0.56 -12.37
N ASP A 86 7.28 -0.53 -12.90
CA ASP A 86 8.71 -0.80 -12.79
C ASP A 86 9.56 0.23 -13.53
N GLY A 87 10.73 0.55 -12.99
CA GLY A 87 11.81 1.23 -13.70
C GLY A 87 11.57 2.67 -14.17
N THR A 88 10.34 3.21 -14.11
CA THR A 88 10.00 4.54 -14.64
C THR A 88 9.73 5.59 -13.56
N GLY A 89 9.38 5.16 -12.35
CA GLY A 89 8.87 6.06 -11.30
C GLY A 89 7.44 6.55 -11.55
N GLU A 90 6.79 6.10 -12.63
CA GLU A 90 5.41 6.46 -12.97
C GLU A 90 4.43 5.87 -11.94
N THR A 91 3.43 6.68 -11.58
CA THR A 91 2.35 6.27 -10.69
C THR A 91 0.99 6.67 -11.23
N ASP A 92 -0.02 5.84 -10.93
CA ASP A 92 -1.43 6.19 -11.09
C ASP A 92 -2.04 6.27 -9.69
N VAL A 93 -2.68 7.39 -9.40
CA VAL A 93 -3.37 7.62 -8.13
C VAL A 93 -4.87 7.75 -8.43
N ALA A 94 -5.66 6.88 -7.81
CA ALA A 94 -7.11 6.89 -7.93
C ALA A 94 -7.75 6.96 -6.53
N PRO A 95 -8.97 7.52 -6.38
CA PRO A 95 -9.68 7.52 -5.11
C PRO A 95 -10.13 6.10 -4.74
N LEU A 96 -10.09 5.77 -3.45
CA LEU A 96 -10.84 4.65 -2.89
C LEU A 96 -12.31 5.07 -2.72
N PRO A 97 -13.28 4.32 -3.25
CA PRO A 97 -14.68 4.74 -3.25
C PRO A 97 -15.35 4.69 -1.88
N ALA A 98 -14.80 3.95 -0.93
CA ALA A 98 -15.29 3.91 0.44
C ALA A 98 -14.60 4.97 1.30
N LYS A 99 -15.38 5.93 1.82
CA LYS A 99 -14.97 6.67 3.00
C LYS A 99 -15.11 5.74 4.20
N HIS A 100 -14.02 5.07 4.56
CA HIS A 100 -13.97 4.39 5.84
C HIS A 100 -14.10 5.43 6.96
N GLU A 101 -14.97 5.18 7.94
CA GLU A 101 -14.97 5.97 9.16
C GLU A 101 -13.55 5.94 9.72
N GLY A 102 -12.95 7.13 9.87
CA GLY A 102 -11.51 7.34 9.80
C GLY A 102 -10.65 6.30 10.54
N THR A 103 -9.54 5.93 9.93
CA THR A 103 -8.47 5.09 10.52
C THR A 103 -8.00 5.63 11.88
N SER A 104 -8.12 6.95 12.08
CA SER A 104 -7.82 7.65 13.32
C SER A 104 -8.66 7.14 14.50
N GLY A 105 -8.02 6.45 15.44
CA GLY A 105 -8.63 6.00 16.70
C GLY A 105 -8.93 4.50 16.76
N LYS A 106 -8.76 3.75 15.67
CA LYS A 106 -8.84 2.28 15.70
C LYS A 106 -7.54 1.72 16.29
N GLN A 107 -7.67 0.80 17.25
CA GLN A 107 -6.51 0.12 17.83
C GLN A 107 -6.07 -1.02 16.92
N TRP A 108 -4.76 -1.18 16.77
CA TRP A 108 -4.19 -2.31 16.03
C TRP A 108 -4.59 -3.65 16.65
N SER A 109 -5.17 -4.53 15.85
CA SER A 109 -5.54 -5.89 16.22
C SER A 109 -5.05 -6.88 15.17
N LEU A 110 -3.90 -7.51 15.43
CA LEU A 110 -3.37 -8.55 14.56
C LEU A 110 -4.35 -9.74 14.41
N ALA A 111 -5.09 -10.06 15.47
CA ALA A 111 -6.11 -11.10 15.44
C ALA A 111 -7.27 -10.73 14.49
N GLY A 112 -7.80 -9.51 14.62
CA GLY A 112 -8.87 -9.02 13.74
C GLY A 112 -8.43 -8.90 12.28
N LEU A 113 -7.17 -8.48 12.04
CA LEU A 113 -6.60 -8.44 10.70
C LEU A 113 -6.51 -9.85 10.08
N ARG A 114 -6.02 -10.84 10.84
CA ARG A 114 -5.94 -12.23 10.34
C ARG A 114 -7.31 -12.81 10.03
N GLU A 115 -8.31 -12.55 10.88
CA GLU A 115 -9.69 -12.97 10.64
C GLU A 115 -10.25 -12.34 9.35
N ALA A 116 -10.07 -11.03 9.15
CA ALA A 116 -10.49 -10.34 7.93
C ALA A 116 -9.84 -10.95 6.66
N ILE A 117 -8.54 -11.25 6.74
CA ILE A 117 -7.80 -11.88 5.63
C ILE A 117 -8.30 -13.30 5.36
N GLN A 118 -8.51 -14.11 6.40
CA GLN A 118 -9.02 -15.47 6.27
C GLN A 118 -10.42 -15.49 5.65
N ASN A 119 -11.31 -14.60 6.07
CA ASN A 119 -12.65 -14.46 5.51
C ASN A 119 -12.60 -14.10 4.02
N ALA A 120 -11.76 -13.12 3.64
CA ALA A 120 -11.59 -12.76 2.24
C ALA A 120 -11.01 -13.91 1.40
N GLN A 121 -10.04 -14.66 1.93
CA GLN A 121 -9.48 -15.85 1.28
C GLN A 121 -10.50 -16.98 1.12
N ALA A 122 -11.46 -17.09 2.04
CA ALA A 122 -12.58 -18.03 1.94
C ALA A 122 -13.68 -17.57 0.96
N GLY A 123 -13.52 -16.40 0.33
CA GLY A 123 -14.50 -15.83 -0.60
C GLY A 123 -15.69 -15.16 0.09
N ALA A 124 -15.57 -14.79 1.36
CA ALA A 124 -16.62 -14.09 2.08
C ALA A 124 -16.57 -12.58 1.78
N GLY A 125 -17.72 -12.03 1.38
CA GLY A 125 -17.88 -10.59 1.11
C GLY A 125 -17.17 -10.11 -0.15
N ASN A 126 -17.20 -8.80 -0.36
CA ASN A 126 -16.47 -8.12 -1.43
C ASN A 126 -15.36 -7.23 -0.87
N TYR A 127 -14.74 -6.40 -1.72
CA TYR A 127 -13.68 -5.49 -1.28
C TYR A 127 -14.15 -4.53 -0.17
N HIS A 128 -15.40 -4.05 -0.23
CA HIS A 128 -15.93 -3.13 0.77
C HIS A 128 -15.97 -3.80 2.16
N ASP A 129 -16.44 -5.05 2.23
CA ASP A 129 -16.49 -5.80 3.49
C ASP A 129 -15.08 -6.07 4.04
N PHE A 130 -14.17 -6.50 3.16
CA PHE A 130 -12.77 -6.73 3.51
C PHE A 130 -12.08 -5.45 4.01
N SER A 131 -12.19 -4.36 3.26
CA SER A 131 -11.55 -3.07 3.60
C SER A 131 -12.11 -2.48 4.89
N ALA A 132 -13.41 -2.60 5.15
CA ALA A 132 -14.00 -2.20 6.43
C ALA A 132 -13.46 -3.04 7.60
N ALA A 133 -13.33 -4.36 7.42
CA ALA A 133 -12.82 -5.25 8.46
C ALA A 133 -11.35 -4.96 8.81
N VAL A 134 -10.48 -4.76 7.81
CA VAL A 134 -9.06 -4.43 8.07
C VAL A 134 -8.89 -3.04 8.69
N VAL A 135 -9.69 -2.04 8.28
CA VAL A 135 -9.67 -0.71 8.92
C VAL A 135 -10.14 -0.79 10.37
N ASN A 136 -11.19 -1.58 10.66
CA ASN A 136 -11.63 -1.82 12.03
C ASN A 136 -10.59 -2.56 12.88
N ALA A 137 -9.70 -3.33 12.26
CA ALA A 137 -8.53 -3.94 12.90
C ALA A 137 -7.34 -2.98 13.06
N GLY A 138 -7.49 -1.69 12.75
CA GLY A 138 -6.46 -0.67 12.93
C GLY A 138 -5.47 -0.53 11.77
N VAL A 139 -5.77 -1.09 10.59
CA VAL A 139 -4.95 -0.89 9.39
C VAL A 139 -5.14 0.52 8.83
N ALA A 140 -4.05 1.24 8.67
CA ALA A 140 -4.00 2.58 8.07
C ALA A 140 -3.76 2.53 6.55
N ASP A 141 -2.89 1.62 6.12
CA ASP A 141 -2.59 1.34 4.72
C ASP A 141 -2.14 -0.10 4.55
N TYR A 142 -2.20 -0.60 3.31
CA TYR A 142 -1.45 -1.78 2.94
C TYR A 142 -0.78 -1.58 1.59
N THR A 143 0.34 -2.27 1.40
CA THR A 143 1.06 -2.30 0.14
C THR A 143 1.20 -3.73 -0.35
N THR A 144 0.68 -3.99 -1.54
CA THR A 144 0.86 -5.27 -2.23
C THR A 144 2.09 -5.18 -3.12
N TYR A 145 3.12 -5.93 -2.75
CA TYR A 145 4.34 -6.12 -3.54
C TYR A 145 4.12 -7.32 -4.44
N ILE A 146 3.72 -7.09 -5.69
CA ILE A 146 3.38 -8.17 -6.63
C ILE A 146 4.65 -8.97 -6.95
N VAL A 147 5.72 -8.28 -7.33
CA VAL A 147 7.04 -8.91 -7.62
C VAL A 147 7.61 -9.59 -6.37
N GLY A 148 7.46 -8.94 -5.21
CA GLY A 148 7.89 -9.48 -3.91
C GLY A 148 6.97 -10.56 -3.33
N LYS A 149 5.86 -10.88 -4.00
CA LYS A 149 4.88 -11.90 -3.62
C LYS A 149 4.38 -11.79 -2.17
N LYS A 150 4.12 -10.55 -1.72
CA LYS A 150 3.63 -10.29 -0.37
C LYS A 150 2.73 -9.05 -0.28
N VAL A 151 1.90 -9.01 0.74
CA VAL A 151 1.14 -7.83 1.18
C VAL A 151 1.65 -7.42 2.55
N VAL A 152 1.93 -6.13 2.74
CA VAL A 152 2.32 -5.57 4.04
C VAL A 152 1.22 -4.61 4.48
N TYR A 153 0.62 -4.88 5.63
CA TYR A 153 -0.38 -4.05 6.29
C TYR A 153 0.30 -3.23 7.38
N ASN A 154 -0.01 -1.94 7.49
CA ASN A 154 0.57 -1.04 8.48
C ASN A 154 -0.50 -0.36 9.34
N GLY A 155 -0.23 -0.22 10.63
CA GLY A 155 -0.98 0.62 11.56
C GLY A 155 -0.42 2.05 11.62
N VAL A 156 -1.19 2.99 12.19
CA VAL A 156 -0.79 4.41 12.29
C VAL A 156 0.40 4.66 13.22
N LEU A 157 0.75 3.72 14.11
CA LEU A 157 1.88 3.83 15.04
C LEU A 157 3.10 3.01 14.59
N GLY A 158 3.09 2.48 13.37
CA GLY A 158 4.17 1.67 12.80
C GLY A 158 4.05 0.18 13.09
N GLU A 159 2.90 -0.29 13.58
CA GLU A 159 2.58 -1.72 13.60
C GLU A 159 2.59 -2.27 12.17
N SER A 160 3.00 -3.52 12.00
CA SER A 160 2.98 -4.14 10.67
C SER A 160 2.66 -5.62 10.72
N HIS A 161 2.08 -6.12 9.62
CA HIS A 161 1.84 -7.53 9.38
C HIS A 161 2.09 -7.85 7.92
N THR A 162 2.74 -8.99 7.65
CA THR A 162 3.04 -9.44 6.29
C THR A 162 2.27 -10.72 5.97
N GLU A 163 1.50 -10.70 4.89
CA GLU A 163 0.94 -11.88 4.26
C GLU A 163 1.71 -12.24 3.00
N TRP A 164 1.99 -13.52 2.83
CA TRP A 164 2.73 -14.02 1.67
C TRP A 164 1.77 -14.62 0.65
N PHE A 165 2.07 -14.42 -0.63
CA PHE A 165 1.33 -15.12 -1.68
C PHE A 165 1.60 -16.63 -1.58
N PRO A 166 0.66 -17.47 -2.03
CA PRO A 166 0.87 -18.91 -2.10
C PRO A 166 2.19 -19.26 -2.82
N GLY A 167 3.02 -20.10 -2.19
CA GLY A 167 4.29 -20.57 -2.76
C GLY A 167 5.44 -19.55 -2.74
N ALA A 168 5.29 -18.39 -2.09
CA ALA A 168 6.40 -17.46 -1.90
C ALA A 168 7.48 -18.05 -0.98
N LYS A 169 8.76 -17.81 -1.31
CA LYS A 169 9.87 -18.06 -0.38
C LYS A 169 9.85 -16.94 0.66
N LYS A 170 9.69 -17.31 1.93
CA LYS A 170 9.81 -16.39 3.05
C LYS A 170 11.30 -16.24 3.32
N ASP A 171 11.80 -15.00 3.21
CA ASP A 171 13.17 -14.66 3.61
C ASP A 171 13.32 -14.70 5.14
#